data_AF-A0AAI8AS93-F1
#
_entry.id   AF-A0AAI8AS93-F1
#
_cell.length_a   1.000
_cell.length_b   1.000
_cell.length_c   1.000
_cell.angle_alpha   90.00
_cell.angle_beta   90.00
_cell.angle_gamma   90.00
#
_symmetry.space_group_name_H-M   'P 1'
#
loop_
_entity.id
_entity.type
_entity.pdbx_description
1 polymer ?
#
loop_
_entity_poly.entity_id
_entity_poly.type
_entity_poly.pdbx_seq_one_letter_code
_entity_poly.pdbx_strand_id
1 'polypeptide(L)' 'MSEKREKFVRLAEQRVNRAIKDISLIGNLSNRSAYSFTDDDIKKIFKALHKELDQAKARFSESENASVGDFKL' A
#
# COMPACT_ATOMS: atom_id res chain seq x y z
N MET A 1 12.73 23.19 6.19
CA MET A 1 11.48 22.58 5.69
C MET A 1 10.38 22.91 6.70
N SER A 2 9.08 22.73 6.40
CA SER A 2 8.05 22.91 7.44
C SER A 2 8.03 21.70 8.38
N GLU A 3 7.71 21.89 9.66
CA GLU A 3 7.60 20.80 10.64
C GLU A 3 6.62 19.70 10.19
N LYS A 4 5.51 20.11 9.55
CA LYS A 4 4.53 19.19 8.95
C LYS A 4 5.16 18.33 7.84
N ARG A 5 6.02 18.93 6.99
CA ARG A 5 6.72 18.21 5.93
C ARG A 5 7.75 17.24 6.49
N GLU A 6 8.54 17.66 7.47
CA GLU A 6 9.54 16.81 8.12
C GLU A 6 8.90 15.61 8.82
N LYS A 7 7.79 15.84 9.55
CA LYS A 7 7.00 14.77 10.16
C LYS A 7 6.46 13.80 9.11
N PHE A 8 5.94 14.31 7.99
CA PHE A 8 5.46 13.47 6.89
C PHE A 8 6.57 12.61 6.30
N VAL A 9 7.70 13.21 5.93
CA VAL A 9 8.84 12.49 5.33
C VAL A 9 9.34 11.39 6.26
N ARG A 10 9.61 11.72 7.52
CA ARG A 10 10.08 10.74 8.51
C ARG A 10 9.13 9.54 8.64
N LEU A 11 7.82 9.81 8.73
CA LEU A 11 6.82 8.73 8.85
C LEU A 11 6.67 7.95 7.54
N ALA A 12 6.73 8.61 6.40
CA ALA A 12 6.64 7.96 5.09
C ALA A 12 7.81 7.00 4.87
N GLU A 13 9.05 7.46 5.07
CA GLU A 13 10.26 6.66 4.94
C GLU A 13 10.20 5.42 5.85
N GLN A 14 9.88 5.62 7.13
CA GLN A 14 9.78 4.52 8.08
C GLN A 14 8.72 3.48 7.68
N ARG A 15 7.54 3.93 7.21
CA ARG A 15 6.44 3.04 6.83
C ARG A 15 6.71 2.31 5.52
N VAL A 16 7.23 3.01 4.51
CA VAL A 16 7.56 2.42 3.21
C VAL A 16 8.66 1.37 3.37
N ASN A 17 9.71 1.66 4.15
CA ASN A 17 10.77 0.68 4.41
C ASN A 17 10.26 -0.59 5.10
N ARG A 18 9.33 -0.46 6.05
CA ARG A 18 8.68 -1.61 6.69
C ARG A 18 7.85 -2.41 5.70
N ALA A 19 7.03 -1.75 4.89
CA ALA A 19 6.22 -2.41 3.87
C ALA A 19 7.08 -3.17 2.85
N ILE A 20 8.18 -2.57 2.37
CA ILE A 20 9.14 -3.23 1.48
C ILE A 20 9.71 -4.49 2.13
N LYS A 21 10.15 -4.40 3.39
CA LYS A 21 10.68 -5.54 4.13
C LYS A 21 9.65 -6.67 4.26
N ASP A 22 8.43 -6.35 4.63
CA ASP A 22 7.37 -7.35 4.81
C ASP A 22 6.99 -7.99 3.46
N ILE A 23 6.94 -7.22 2.37
CA ILE A 23 6.74 -7.75 1.01
C ILE A 23 7.90 -8.69 0.61
N SER A 24 9.16 -8.36 0.94
CA SER A 24 10.29 -9.26 0.70
C SER A 24 10.17 -10.56 1.50
N LEU A 25 9.71 -10.50 2.75
CA LEU A 25 9.47 -11.69 3.56
C LEU A 25 8.34 -12.56 2.99
N ILE A 26 7.27 -11.96 2.47
CA ILE A 26 6.23 -12.67 1.73
C ILE A 26 6.83 -13.36 0.50
N GLY A 27 7.73 -12.68 -0.23
CA GLY A 27 8.46 -13.26 -1.36
C GLY A 27 9.23 -14.53 -0.98
N ASN A 28 9.86 -14.58 0.20
CA ASN A 28 10.60 -15.75 0.67
C ASN A 28 9.72 -17.00 0.85
N LEU A 29 8.39 -16.83 1.01
CA LEU A 29 7.45 -17.95 1.06
C LEU A 29 7.35 -18.72 -0.26
N SER A 30 7.93 -18.20 -1.36
CA SER A 30 8.01 -18.90 -2.64
C SER A 30 8.88 -20.15 -2.60
N ASN A 31 9.66 -20.35 -1.53
CA ASN A 31 10.52 -21.52 -1.39
C ASN A 31 9.70 -22.81 -1.22
N ARG A 32 9.41 -23.49 -2.34
CA ARG A 32 8.67 -24.76 -2.37
C ARG A 32 9.38 -25.94 -1.69
N SER A 33 10.67 -25.83 -1.37
CA SER A 33 11.36 -26.85 -0.57
C SER A 33 11.04 -26.75 0.93
N ALA A 34 10.67 -25.56 1.41
CA ALA A 34 10.29 -25.32 2.80
C ALA A 34 8.78 -25.26 3.01
N TYR A 35 8.01 -24.93 1.96
CA TYR A 35 6.58 -24.67 2.07
C TYR A 35 5.78 -25.35 0.96
N SER A 36 4.53 -25.71 1.28
CA SER A 36 3.54 -26.17 0.31
C SER A 36 2.42 -25.14 0.20
N PHE A 37 2.08 -24.75 -1.03
CA PHE A 37 1.05 -23.77 -1.34
C PHE A 37 0.53 -23.98 -2.76
N THR A 38 -0.72 -23.57 -2.96
CA THR A 38 -1.42 -23.64 -4.23
C THR A 38 -1.37 -22.31 -4.98
N ASP A 39 -1.73 -22.33 -6.26
CA ASP A 39 -1.86 -21.11 -7.04
C ASP A 39 -2.99 -20.21 -6.53
N ASP A 40 -4.00 -20.78 -5.86
CA ASP A 40 -5.08 -20.00 -5.23
C ASP A 40 -4.57 -19.21 -4.02
N ASP A 41 -3.67 -19.80 -3.22
CA ASP A 41 -3.03 -19.11 -2.09
C ASP A 41 -2.22 -17.90 -2.58
N ILE A 42 -1.44 -18.07 -3.65
CA ILE A 42 -0.69 -16.99 -4.30
C ILE A 42 -1.64 -15.87 -4.73
N LYS A 43 -2.73 -16.22 -5.44
CA LYS A 43 -3.73 -15.25 -5.90
C LYS A 43 -4.36 -14.48 -4.74
N LYS A 44 -4.72 -15.17 -3.64
CA LYS A 44 -5.30 -14.54 -2.45
C LYS A 44 -4.34 -13.55 -1.80
N ILE A 45 -3.06 -13.93 -1.64
CA ILE A 45 -2.03 -13.07 -1.06
C ILE A 45 -1.89 -11.77 -1.87
N PHE A 46 -1.65 -11.88 -3.18
CA PHE A 46 -1.42 -10.70 -4.01
C PHE A 46 -2.68 -9.87 -4.23
N LYS A 47 -3.87 -10.49 -4.27
CA LYS A 47 -5.15 -9.76 -4.32
C LYS A 47 -5.35 -8.90 -3.07
N ALA A 48 -5.02 -9.42 -1.88
CA ALA A 48 -5.13 -8.66 -0.64
C ALA A 48 -4.14 -7.47 -0.62
N LEU A 49 -2.88 -7.71 -1.02
CA LEU A 49 -1.86 -6.66 -1.08
C LEU A 49 -2.24 -5.55 -2.08
N HIS A 50 -2.67 -5.90 -3.30
CA HIS A 50 -3.10 -4.92 -4.28
C HIS A 50 -4.30 -4.10 -3.79
N LYS A 51 -5.30 -4.75 -3.18
CA LYS A 51 -6.46 -4.06 -2.63
C LYS A 51 -6.06 -3.00 -1.59
N GLU A 52 -5.16 -3.33 -0.67
CA GLU A 52 -4.69 -2.37 0.34
C GLU A 52 -3.90 -1.22 -0.30
N LEU A 53 -3.03 -1.51 -1.29
CA LEU A 53 -2.29 -0.50 -2.03
C LEU A 53 -3.23 0.47 -2.77
N ASP A 54 -4.27 -0.05 -3.44
CA ASP A 54 -5.27 0.74 -4.14
C ASP A 54 -6.03 1.65 -3.17
N GLN A 55 -6.45 1.12 -2.01
CA GLN A 55 -7.11 1.90 -0.96
C GLN A 55 -6.21 2.99 -0.37
N ALA A 56 -4.94 2.67 -0.12
CA ALA A 56 -3.97 3.64 0.36
C ALA A 56 -3.76 4.77 -0.66
N LYS A 57 -3.64 4.43 -1.96
CA LYS A 57 -3.52 5.40 -3.06
C LYS A 57 -4.76 6.26 -3.19
N ALA A 58 -5.96 5.68 -3.11
CA ALA A 58 -7.22 6.40 -3.20
C ALA A 58 -7.33 7.53 -2.17
N ARG A 59 -6.87 7.32 -0.93
CA ARG A 59 -6.85 8.36 0.12
C ARG A 59 -5.99 9.58 -0.21
N PHE A 60 -4.97 9.44 -1.06
CA PHE A 60 -4.19 10.59 -1.55
C PHE A 60 -4.88 11.31 -2.71
N SER A 61 -5.80 10.65 -3.42
CA SER A 61 -6.58 11.21 -4.53
C SER A 61 -7.93 11.79 -4.10
N GLU A 62 -8.51 11.30 -2.99
CA GLU A 62 -9.75 11.82 -2.41
C GLU A 62 -9.62 13.27 -1.92
N SER A 63 -8.41 13.73 -1.60
CA SER A 63 -8.17 15.14 -1.25
C SER A 63 -8.28 16.12 -2.42
N GLU A 64 -8.32 15.66 -3.68
CA GLU A 64 -8.58 16.53 -4.85
C GLU A 64 -10.07 16.64 -5.21
N ASN A 65 -10.95 15.79 -4.67
CA ASN A 65 -12.37 15.73 -5.08
C ASN A 65 -13.36 16.28 -4.04
N ALA A 66 -12.88 16.95 -2.99
CA ALA A 66 -13.74 17.58 -1.99
C ALA A 66 -14.17 19.01 -2.33
N SER A 67 -13.89 19.51 -3.55
CA SER A 67 -14.20 20.90 -3.91
C SER A 67 -14.64 21.12 -5.37
N VAL A 68 -15.53 20.30 -5.94
CA VAL A 68 -16.41 20.79 -7.03
C VAL A 68 -17.76 20.09 -6.94
N GLY A 69 -18.68 20.75 -6.26
CA GLY A 69 -20.09 20.39 -6.20
C GLY A 69 -20.97 21.63 -6.13
N ASP A 70 -20.55 22.72 -6.78
CA ASP A 70 -21.47 23.81 -7.13
C ASP A 70 -21.88 23.61 -8.58
N PHE A 71 -23.01 22.92 -8.76
CA PHE A 71 -23.73 22.91 -10.02
C PHE A 71 -24.58 24.19 -10.09
N LYS A 72 -24.34 25.03 -11.10
CA LYS A 72 -25.28 26.06 -11.55
C LYS A 72 -25.36 26.06 -13.08
N LEU A 73 -26.61 25.82 -13.54
CA LEU A 73 -27.22 25.89 -14.88
C LEU A 73 -26.36 25.45 -16.08
#